data_AF-A0A497N9U9-F1
#
_entry.id   AF-A0A497N9U9-F1
#
_cell.length_a   1.000
_cell.length_b   1.000
_cell.length_c   1.000
_cell.angle_alpha   90.00
_cell.angle_beta   90.00
_cell.angle_gamma   90.00
#
_symmetry.space_group_name_H-M   'P 1'
#
loop_
_entity.id
_entity.type
_entity.pdbx_description
1 polymer ?
#
loop_
_entity_poly.entity_id
_entity_poly.type
_entity_poly.pdbx_seq_one_letter_code
_entity_poly.pdbx_strand_id
1 'polypeptide(L)'
;GVKPKADIREIRDERLDEGISWAGKVLGRYYGRDLFFTTFTKILSVATRYSKLTDMMGELDARRLVREYITPLTGRALVSAIGGEPSEVIITDPLAQFYLLIKILFAVREEGSGTQRRKVLGSNDIVLLTLATGMDRNSPIESKILEKPQTRSGEYMVLEPVSDKASDLEKLLRRRGVDPVKLEVEERAASAVDLLHMMEYVAKSRANPQPALEELKAKRPSEYSTAIALARALIRALPEGDVEKGLCRTLLYTLGDEKWV
;
A
#
# COMPACT_ATOMS: atom_id res chain seq x y z
N GLY A 1 -19.22 30.27 9.28
CA GLY A 1 -20.63 30.00 8.93
C GLY A 1 -20.70 28.71 8.15
N VAL A 2 -21.72 27.89 8.40
CA VAL A 2 -21.97 26.64 7.65
C VAL A 2 -22.45 27.04 6.24
N LYS A 3 -21.81 26.50 5.20
CA LYS A 3 -22.20 26.72 3.80
C LYS A 3 -23.49 25.92 3.51
N PRO A 4 -24.43 26.44 2.69
CA PRO A 4 -25.78 25.88 2.61
C PRO A 4 -25.86 24.50 1.93
N LYS A 5 -25.17 24.30 0.80
CA LYS A 5 -25.20 23.05 0.03
C LYS A 5 -23.94 22.94 -0.85
N ALA A 6 -23.45 21.73 -1.08
CA ALA A 6 -22.49 21.44 -2.14
C ALA A 6 -22.71 20.06 -2.76
N ASP A 7 -22.31 19.92 -4.03
CA ASP A 7 -22.03 18.59 -4.57
C ASP A 7 -20.71 18.09 -3.98
N ILE A 8 -20.69 16.85 -3.48
CA ILE A 8 -19.51 16.26 -2.84
C ILE A 8 -18.30 16.21 -3.79
N ARG A 9 -18.54 16.14 -5.11
CA ARG A 9 -17.50 16.06 -6.14
C ARG A 9 -16.83 17.41 -6.38
N GLU A 10 -17.56 18.51 -6.24
CA GLU A 10 -17.03 19.88 -6.39
C GLU A 10 -16.00 20.21 -5.31
N ILE A 11 -16.14 19.62 -4.12
CA ILE A 11 -15.22 19.79 -3.00
C ILE A 11 -14.23 18.63 -2.86
N ARG A 12 -14.07 17.79 -3.89
CA ARG A 12 -13.15 16.64 -3.84
C ARG A 12 -11.69 17.07 -3.71
N ASP A 13 -11.28 18.05 -4.49
CA ASP A 13 -9.86 18.44 -4.56
C ASP A 13 -9.45 19.21 -3.30
N GLU A 14 -10.27 20.14 -2.82
CA GLU A 14 -10.06 20.80 -1.51
C GLU A 14 -9.91 19.77 -0.38
N ARG A 15 -10.76 18.74 -0.36
CA ARG A 15 -10.67 17.65 0.61
C ARG A 15 -9.39 16.84 0.48
N LEU A 16 -9.01 16.50 -0.75
CA LEU A 16 -7.83 15.70 -1.03
C LEU A 16 -6.56 16.47 -0.62
N ASP A 17 -6.44 17.73 -1.02
CA ASP A 17 -5.29 18.58 -0.71
C ASP A 17 -5.14 18.79 0.79
N GLU A 18 -6.25 19.05 1.48
CA GLU A 18 -6.26 19.19 2.94
C GLU A 18 -5.83 17.88 3.62
N GLY A 19 -6.29 16.74 3.09
CA GLY A 19 -5.92 15.40 3.53
C GLY A 19 -4.43 15.10 3.31
N ILE A 20 -3.90 15.38 2.12
CA ILE A 20 -2.49 15.16 1.76
C ILE A 20 -1.59 16.04 2.63
N SER A 21 -1.91 17.34 2.73
CA SER A 21 -1.16 18.29 3.56
C SER A 21 -1.11 17.85 5.02
N TRP A 22 -2.24 17.37 5.56
CA TRP A 22 -2.29 16.87 6.92
C TRP A 22 -1.53 15.57 7.09
N ALA A 23 -1.80 14.57 6.25
CA ALA A 23 -1.11 13.27 6.26
C ALA A 23 0.41 13.45 6.24
N GLY A 24 0.94 14.32 5.37
CA GLY A 24 2.37 14.64 5.32
C GLY A 24 2.92 15.26 6.62
N LYS A 25 2.14 16.10 7.32
CA LYS A 25 2.53 16.69 8.62
C LYS A 25 2.56 15.69 9.76
N VAL A 26 1.71 14.66 9.70
CA VAL A 26 1.49 13.70 10.80
C VAL A 26 2.17 12.36 10.57
N LEU A 27 2.65 12.09 9.36
CA LEU A 27 3.42 10.89 9.03
C LEU A 27 4.66 10.81 9.92
N GLY A 28 4.92 9.62 10.49
CA GLY A 28 6.01 9.44 11.45
C GLY A 28 5.75 10.06 12.84
N ARG A 29 4.60 10.71 13.08
CA ARG A 29 4.16 11.13 14.43
C ARG A 29 3.04 10.25 14.94
N TYR A 30 2.07 9.99 14.08
CA TYR A 30 0.99 9.03 14.33
C TYR A 30 1.29 7.73 13.59
N TYR A 31 0.81 6.64 14.17
CA TYR A 31 1.03 5.29 13.66
C TYR A 31 -0.28 4.54 13.59
N GLY A 32 -0.28 3.57 12.70
CA GLY A 32 -1.42 2.69 12.51
C GLY A 32 -2.76 3.36 12.30
N ARG A 33 -3.79 2.85 12.97
CA ARG A 33 -5.16 3.36 12.80
C ARG A 33 -5.29 4.85 13.16
N ASP A 34 -4.46 5.37 14.05
CA ASP A 34 -4.49 6.79 14.41
C ASP A 34 -4.09 7.68 13.24
N LEU A 35 -3.09 7.26 12.44
CA LEU A 35 -2.70 7.94 11.20
C LEU A 35 -3.86 7.97 10.20
N PHE A 36 -4.60 6.87 10.09
CA PHE A 36 -5.79 6.82 9.25
C PHE A 36 -6.88 7.77 9.75
N PHE A 37 -7.28 7.66 11.02
CA PHE A 37 -8.42 8.41 11.55
C PHE A 37 -8.15 9.90 11.72
N THR A 38 -6.90 10.32 11.97
CA THR A 38 -6.57 11.76 11.98
C THR A 38 -6.70 12.37 10.58
N THR A 39 -6.24 11.66 9.55
CA THR A 39 -6.37 12.08 8.14
C THR A 39 -7.82 12.06 7.68
N PHE A 40 -8.55 11.00 8.04
CA PHE A 40 -9.99 10.88 7.82
C PHE A 40 -10.75 12.06 8.42
N THR A 41 -10.47 12.39 9.68
CA THR A 41 -11.14 13.49 10.40
C THR A 41 -10.87 14.82 9.71
N LYS A 42 -9.64 15.01 9.22
CA LYS A 42 -9.28 16.23 8.48
C LYS A 42 -10.06 16.36 7.17
N ILE A 43 -10.15 15.29 6.39
CA ILE A 43 -10.93 15.25 5.15
C ILE A 43 -12.43 15.47 5.43
N LEU A 44 -12.96 14.80 6.46
CA LEU A 44 -14.34 14.95 6.90
C LEU A 44 -14.64 16.39 7.34
N SER A 45 -13.69 17.07 7.99
CA SER A 45 -13.87 18.44 8.49
C SER A 45 -14.23 19.44 7.39
N VAL A 46 -13.78 19.22 6.16
CA VAL A 46 -14.12 20.04 4.99
C VAL A 46 -15.55 19.75 4.54
N ALA A 47 -15.94 18.47 4.48
CA ALA A 47 -17.30 18.06 4.14
C ALA A 47 -18.33 18.60 5.16
N THR A 48 -18.00 18.60 6.44
CA THR A 48 -18.88 19.09 7.52
C THR A 48 -19.01 20.62 7.57
N ARG A 49 -18.32 21.36 6.70
CA ARG A 49 -18.56 22.81 6.52
C ARG A 49 -19.88 23.09 5.84
N TYR A 50 -20.50 22.08 5.22
CA TYR A 50 -21.72 22.20 4.46
C TYR A 50 -22.89 21.56 5.21
N SER A 51 -24.04 22.23 5.26
CA SER A 51 -25.25 21.70 5.91
C SER A 51 -25.92 20.58 5.11
N LYS A 52 -25.64 20.50 3.81
CA LYS A 52 -26.18 19.48 2.90
C LYS A 52 -25.16 19.10 1.83
N LEU A 53 -24.96 17.80 1.65
CA LEU A 53 -24.08 17.24 0.63
C LEU A 53 -24.89 16.36 -0.31
N THR A 54 -24.65 16.51 -1.62
CA THR A 54 -25.36 15.73 -2.65
C THR A 54 -24.40 15.10 -3.64
N ASP A 55 -24.89 14.07 -4.33
CA ASP A 55 -24.28 13.45 -5.51
C ASP A 55 -25.36 13.21 -6.59
N MET A 56 -25.04 12.40 -7.61
CA MET A 56 -26.00 12.04 -8.66
C MET A 56 -27.20 11.23 -8.14
N MET A 57 -27.09 10.58 -6.97
CA MET A 57 -28.15 9.79 -6.36
C MET A 57 -28.99 10.60 -5.34
N GLY A 58 -28.71 11.89 -5.18
CA GLY A 58 -29.44 12.78 -4.29
C GLY A 58 -28.63 13.15 -3.05
N GLU A 59 -29.30 13.24 -1.91
CA GLU A 59 -28.67 13.64 -0.64
C GLU A 59 -27.86 12.49 -0.03
N LEU A 60 -26.68 12.83 0.50
CA LEU A 60 -25.81 11.88 1.17
C LEU A 60 -26.19 11.76 2.65
N ASP A 61 -26.52 10.56 3.08
CA ASP A 61 -26.51 10.23 4.50
C ASP A 61 -25.05 10.05 5.00
N ALA A 62 -24.89 10.00 6.33
CA ALA A 62 -23.57 9.86 6.95
C ALA A 62 -22.85 8.56 6.52
N ARG A 63 -23.59 7.48 6.31
CA ARG A 63 -23.03 6.17 5.93
C ARG A 63 -22.47 6.22 4.51
N ARG A 64 -23.23 6.74 3.55
CA ARG A 64 -22.82 6.93 2.15
C ARG A 64 -21.65 7.90 2.07
N LEU A 65 -21.73 9.04 2.76
CA LEU A 65 -20.63 10.01 2.81
C LEU A 65 -19.33 9.34 3.25
N VAL A 66 -19.35 8.64 4.38
CA VAL A 66 -18.15 7.99 4.93
C VAL A 66 -17.64 6.90 4.01
N ARG A 67 -18.51 5.98 3.59
CA ARG A 67 -18.11 4.79 2.84
C ARG A 67 -17.67 5.08 1.41
N GLU A 68 -18.39 5.96 0.71
CA GLU A 68 -18.21 6.19 -0.73
C GLU A 68 -17.25 7.35 -1.01
N TYR A 69 -17.11 8.32 -0.08
CA TYR A 69 -16.37 9.55 -0.37
C TYR A 69 -15.23 9.87 0.60
N ILE A 70 -15.38 9.61 1.90
CA ILE A 70 -14.34 9.98 2.87
C ILE A 70 -13.29 8.88 2.99
N THR A 71 -13.71 7.62 3.14
CA THR A 71 -12.78 6.49 3.32
C THR A 71 -11.86 6.28 2.11
N PRO A 72 -12.36 6.25 0.85
CA PRO A 72 -11.49 6.12 -0.32
C PRO A 72 -10.55 7.31 -0.49
N LEU A 73 -11.05 8.52 -0.20
CA LEU A 73 -10.23 9.74 -0.31
C LEU A 73 -9.14 9.80 0.77
N THR A 74 -9.40 9.21 1.94
CA THR A 74 -8.39 9.05 3.01
C THR A 74 -7.27 8.12 2.58
N GLY A 75 -7.60 6.95 2.01
CA GLY A 75 -6.60 6.04 1.46
C GLY A 75 -5.74 6.72 0.40
N ARG A 76 -6.38 7.44 -0.52
CA ARG A 76 -5.69 8.21 -1.57
C ARG A 76 -4.78 9.29 -0.98
N ALA A 77 -5.25 10.07 -0.01
CA ALA A 77 -4.47 11.12 0.63
C ALA A 77 -3.21 10.56 1.32
N LEU A 78 -3.33 9.42 2.00
CA LEU A 78 -2.19 8.75 2.64
C LEU A 78 -1.16 8.27 1.61
N VAL A 79 -1.61 7.58 0.55
CA VAL A 79 -0.73 7.12 -0.53
C VAL A 79 -0.04 8.31 -1.21
N SER A 80 -0.79 9.38 -1.50
CA SER A 80 -0.24 10.60 -2.11
C SER A 80 0.75 11.34 -1.21
N ALA A 81 0.48 11.42 0.10
CA ALA A 81 1.41 12.05 1.05
C ALA A 81 2.75 11.31 1.15
N ILE A 82 2.76 9.99 0.96
CA ILE A 82 3.99 9.20 0.86
C ILE A 82 4.66 9.38 -0.51
N GLY A 83 3.87 9.56 -1.57
CA GLY A 83 4.33 9.74 -2.94
C GLY A 83 5.20 10.98 -3.17
N GLY A 84 5.21 11.94 -2.24
CA GLY A 84 6.00 13.16 -2.31
C GLY A 84 5.39 14.22 -3.23
N GLU A 85 6.21 15.16 -3.71
CA GLU A 85 5.84 16.20 -4.68
C GLU A 85 5.10 15.62 -5.92
N PRO A 86 4.24 16.41 -6.60
CA PRO A 86 3.17 15.93 -7.50
C PRO A 86 3.56 15.14 -8.78
N SER A 87 4.79 14.66 -8.93
CA SER A 87 5.27 13.97 -10.13
C SER A 87 6.07 12.69 -9.92
N GLU A 88 6.43 12.30 -8.68
CA GLU A 88 7.46 11.26 -8.50
C GLU A 88 6.93 9.84 -8.32
N VAL A 89 5.76 9.64 -7.72
CA VAL A 89 5.20 8.32 -7.40
C VAL A 89 3.67 8.37 -7.46
N ILE A 90 3.08 7.84 -8.54
CA ILE A 90 1.62 7.68 -8.64
C ILE A 90 1.30 6.19 -8.65
N ILE A 91 0.80 5.68 -7.52
CA ILE A 91 0.31 4.30 -7.40
C ILE A 91 -1.21 4.35 -7.58
N THR A 92 -1.70 3.94 -8.76
CA THR A 92 -3.14 3.87 -9.05
C THR A 92 -3.73 2.48 -8.85
N ASP A 93 -2.90 1.44 -8.89
CA ASP A 93 -3.34 0.05 -8.71
C ASP A 93 -3.90 -0.17 -7.29
N PRO A 94 -5.17 -0.59 -7.14
CA PRO A 94 -5.79 -0.77 -5.83
C PRO A 94 -5.10 -1.80 -4.95
N LEU A 95 -4.52 -2.86 -5.53
CA LEU A 95 -3.80 -3.90 -4.79
C LEU A 95 -2.47 -3.38 -4.23
N ALA A 96 -1.73 -2.60 -5.02
CA ALA A 96 -0.51 -1.93 -4.58
C ALA A 96 -0.79 -0.87 -3.51
N GLN A 97 -1.88 -0.09 -3.66
CA GLN A 97 -2.33 0.84 -2.62
C GLN A 97 -2.69 0.09 -1.34
N PHE A 98 -3.38 -1.06 -1.45
CA PHE A 98 -3.75 -1.88 -0.30
C PHE A 98 -2.51 -2.38 0.44
N TYR A 99 -1.53 -2.88 -0.30
CA TYR A 99 -0.26 -3.31 0.26
C TYR A 99 0.49 -2.17 0.96
N LEU A 100 0.62 -1.00 0.31
CA LEU A 100 1.25 0.17 0.92
C LEU A 100 0.52 0.62 2.19
N LEU A 101 -0.82 0.65 2.17
CA LEU A 101 -1.62 0.99 3.36
C LEU A 101 -1.41 -0.02 4.49
N ILE A 102 -1.28 -1.31 4.20
CA ILE A 102 -0.90 -2.30 5.23
C ILE A 102 0.46 -1.93 5.84
N LYS A 103 1.45 -1.67 4.99
CA LYS A 103 2.82 -1.39 5.41
C LYS A 103 2.91 -0.15 6.30
N ILE A 104 2.11 0.88 6.05
CA ILE A 104 2.11 2.10 6.89
C ILE A 104 1.22 2.00 8.13
N LEU A 105 0.04 1.37 8.01
CA LEU A 105 -0.96 1.35 9.08
C LEU A 105 -0.75 0.20 10.07
N PHE A 106 0.13 -0.75 9.75
CA PHE A 106 0.39 -1.89 10.62
C PHE A 106 1.90 -2.14 10.76
N ALA A 107 2.71 -1.10 10.53
CA ALA A 107 4.15 -1.16 10.74
C ALA A 107 4.46 -1.62 12.17
N VAL A 108 5.12 -2.77 12.28
CA VAL A 108 5.60 -3.28 13.57
C VAL A 108 6.99 -2.69 13.78
N ARG A 109 7.14 -1.85 14.80
CA ARG A 109 8.46 -1.37 15.25
C ARG A 109 9.06 -2.44 16.15
N GLU A 110 9.92 -3.29 15.58
CA GLU A 110 10.77 -4.18 16.37
C GLU A 110 12.22 -3.69 16.28
N GLU A 111 12.76 -3.26 17.40
CA GLU A 111 14.18 -2.96 17.52
C GLU A 111 14.94 -4.27 17.83
N GLY A 112 15.94 -4.61 17.01
CA GLY A 112 17.06 -5.46 17.45
C GLY A 112 17.07 -6.95 17.08
N SER A 113 16.13 -7.51 16.30
CA SER A 113 16.12 -8.97 16.02
C SER A 113 16.46 -9.39 14.57
N GLY A 114 16.54 -8.45 13.62
CA GLY A 114 16.76 -8.76 12.19
C GLY A 114 15.69 -9.64 11.53
N THR A 115 14.64 -10.02 12.27
CA THR A 115 13.51 -10.83 11.80
C THR A 115 12.22 -10.16 12.26
N GLN A 116 11.41 -9.70 11.30
CA GLN A 116 10.16 -9.02 11.59
C GLN A 116 9.06 -10.03 11.90
N ARG A 117 8.30 -9.79 12.98
CA ARG A 117 7.06 -10.56 13.20
C ARG A 117 6.07 -10.36 12.06
N ARG A 118 5.39 -11.45 11.70
CA ARG A 118 4.34 -11.43 10.69
C ARG A 118 3.16 -10.57 11.16
N LYS A 119 2.69 -9.68 10.28
CA LYS A 119 1.47 -8.91 10.52
C LYS A 119 0.25 -9.81 10.41
N VAL A 120 -0.69 -9.62 11.34
CA VAL A 120 -1.99 -10.27 11.35
C VAL A 120 -3.06 -9.18 11.34
N LEU A 121 -3.97 -9.26 10.37
CA LEU A 121 -5.07 -8.34 10.19
C LEU A 121 -6.38 -8.99 10.63
N GLY A 122 -7.21 -8.23 11.34
CA GLY A 122 -8.57 -8.65 11.63
C GLY A 122 -9.51 -8.38 10.45
N SER A 123 -10.71 -8.96 10.51
CA SER A 123 -11.74 -8.75 9.48
C SER A 123 -12.11 -7.27 9.28
N ASN A 124 -12.10 -6.46 10.34
CA ASN A 124 -12.38 -5.02 10.26
C ASN A 124 -11.25 -4.23 9.57
N ASP A 125 -9.99 -4.66 9.71
CA ASP A 125 -8.87 -4.04 9.03
C ASP A 125 -8.98 -4.24 7.51
N ILE A 126 -9.38 -5.43 7.09
CA ILE A 126 -9.63 -5.73 5.68
C ILE A 126 -10.78 -4.88 5.14
N VAL A 127 -11.89 -4.76 5.88
CA VAL A 127 -13.01 -3.91 5.47
C VAL A 127 -12.54 -2.46 5.31
N LEU A 128 -11.80 -1.93 6.29
CA LEU A 128 -11.26 -0.58 6.21
C LEU A 128 -10.38 -0.37 4.99
N LEU A 129 -9.42 -1.27 4.76
CA LEU A 129 -8.45 -1.17 3.67
C LEU A 129 -9.13 -1.31 2.30
N THR A 130 -10.07 -2.26 2.15
CA THR A 130 -10.82 -2.45 0.89
C THR A 130 -11.70 -1.24 0.55
N LEU A 131 -12.31 -0.61 1.56
CA LEU A 131 -13.02 0.66 1.37
C LEU A 131 -12.06 1.81 1.03
N ALA A 132 -10.87 1.84 1.65
CA ALA A 132 -9.88 2.88 1.40
C ALA A 132 -9.28 2.82 0.00
N THR A 133 -9.22 1.64 -0.62
CA THR A 133 -8.67 1.43 -1.97
C THR A 133 -9.74 1.21 -3.04
N GLY A 134 -11.00 1.00 -2.66
CA GLY A 134 -12.09 0.71 -3.59
C GLY A 134 -12.01 -0.67 -4.25
N MET A 135 -11.24 -1.60 -3.69
CA MET A 135 -11.06 -2.94 -4.25
C MET A 135 -12.09 -3.95 -3.73
N ASP A 136 -12.23 -5.07 -4.44
CA ASP A 136 -13.02 -6.21 -3.94
C ASP A 136 -12.38 -6.85 -2.70
N ARG A 137 -13.22 -7.34 -1.80
CA ARG A 137 -12.81 -7.88 -0.50
C ARG A 137 -11.98 -9.16 -0.63
N ASN A 138 -12.16 -9.95 -1.68
CA ASN A 138 -11.46 -11.21 -1.89
C ASN A 138 -10.13 -11.02 -2.63
N SER A 139 -9.96 -9.92 -3.37
CA SER A 139 -8.75 -9.68 -4.16
C SER A 139 -7.43 -9.75 -3.38
N PRO A 140 -7.29 -9.32 -2.11
CA PRO A 140 -6.05 -9.50 -1.35
C PRO A 140 -5.71 -10.98 -1.07
N ILE A 141 -6.73 -11.83 -0.98
CA ILE A 141 -6.58 -13.27 -0.72
C ILE A 141 -6.26 -13.98 -2.03
N GLU A 142 -7.00 -13.67 -3.09
CA GLU A 142 -6.80 -14.24 -4.43
C GLU A 142 -5.41 -13.89 -4.99
N SER A 143 -4.93 -12.66 -4.74
CA SER A 143 -3.56 -12.22 -5.08
C SER A 143 -2.48 -12.74 -4.14
N LYS A 144 -2.84 -13.55 -3.13
CA LYS A 144 -1.91 -14.07 -2.11
C LYS A 144 -1.08 -12.95 -1.43
N ILE A 145 -1.68 -11.78 -1.23
CA ILE A 145 -1.17 -10.75 -0.29
C ILE A 145 -1.55 -11.14 1.14
N LEU A 146 -2.75 -11.69 1.32
CA LEU A 146 -3.25 -12.22 2.57
C LEU A 146 -3.44 -13.73 2.50
N GLU A 147 -3.07 -14.42 3.57
CA GLU A 147 -3.32 -15.85 3.77
C GLU A 147 -4.26 -16.05 4.96
N LYS A 148 -5.28 -16.91 4.80
CA LYS A 148 -6.14 -17.31 5.92
C LYS A 148 -5.43 -18.40 6.72
N PRO A 149 -5.12 -18.18 8.01
CA PRO A 149 -4.60 -19.24 8.88
C PRO A 149 -5.67 -20.32 9.07
N GLN A 150 -5.27 -21.58 8.99
CA GLN A 150 -6.19 -22.73 9.11
C GLN A 150 -6.88 -22.82 10.49
N THR A 151 -6.29 -22.22 11.53
CA THR A 151 -6.67 -22.45 12.93
C THR A 151 -7.35 -21.25 13.60
N ARG A 152 -7.45 -20.09 12.94
CA ARG A 152 -8.01 -18.87 13.55
C ARG A 152 -9.01 -18.20 12.62
N SER A 153 -10.29 -18.32 12.96
CA SER A 153 -11.36 -17.67 12.21
C SER A 153 -11.26 -16.14 12.33
N GLY A 154 -11.21 -15.44 11.19
CA GLY A 154 -11.31 -13.97 11.15
C GLY A 154 -9.99 -13.20 11.25
N GLU A 155 -8.86 -13.90 11.39
CA GLU A 155 -7.50 -13.36 11.27
C GLU A 155 -6.92 -13.67 9.89
N TYR A 156 -6.06 -12.78 9.39
CA TYR A 156 -5.43 -12.90 8.08
C TYR A 156 -3.96 -12.53 8.18
N MET A 157 -3.09 -13.41 7.72
CA MET A 157 -1.64 -13.22 7.75
C MET A 157 -1.18 -12.46 6.50
N VAL A 158 -0.35 -11.44 6.67
CA VAL A 158 0.26 -10.73 5.54
C VAL A 158 1.44 -11.54 5.00
N LEU A 159 1.45 -11.77 3.68
CA LEU A 159 2.56 -12.40 2.96
C LEU A 159 3.53 -11.34 2.44
N GLU A 160 4.43 -10.93 3.34
CA GLU A 160 5.50 -9.94 3.13
C GLU A 160 6.88 -10.51 3.55
N PRO A 161 7.99 -9.84 3.16
CA PRO A 161 9.32 -10.19 3.64
C PRO A 161 9.45 -10.05 5.15
N VAL A 162 9.96 -11.10 5.81
CA VAL A 162 10.22 -11.12 7.27
C VAL A 162 11.71 -11.10 7.61
N SER A 163 12.56 -11.37 6.63
CA SER A 163 14.01 -11.25 6.69
C SER A 163 14.53 -10.92 5.29
N ASP A 164 15.79 -10.49 5.19
CA ASP A 164 16.46 -10.18 3.93
C ASP A 164 17.25 -11.37 3.36
N LYS A 165 17.14 -12.56 3.98
CA LYS A 165 17.82 -13.77 3.55
C LYS A 165 17.18 -14.30 2.27
N ALA A 166 18.00 -14.60 1.26
CA ALA A 166 17.54 -15.14 -0.02
C ALA A 166 16.63 -16.37 0.14
N SER A 167 16.94 -17.27 1.07
CA SER A 167 16.12 -18.48 1.32
C SER A 167 14.75 -18.19 1.93
N ASP A 168 14.58 -17.10 2.67
CA ASP A 168 13.28 -16.71 3.22
C ASP A 168 12.45 -15.92 2.20
N LEU A 169 13.11 -15.13 1.34
CA LEU A 169 12.47 -14.53 0.16
C LEU A 169 11.98 -15.59 -0.83
N GLU A 170 12.77 -16.65 -1.06
CA GLU A 170 12.35 -17.77 -1.89
C GLU A 170 11.09 -18.47 -1.33
N LYS A 171 11.05 -18.73 -0.01
CA LYS A 171 9.86 -19.27 0.67
C LYS A 171 8.66 -18.35 0.56
N LEU A 172 8.87 -17.03 0.67
CA LEU A 172 7.81 -16.04 0.47
C LEU A 172 7.23 -16.14 -0.95
N LEU A 173 8.08 -16.14 -1.97
CA LEU A 173 7.65 -16.28 -3.38
C LEU A 173 6.81 -17.55 -3.57
N ARG A 174 7.28 -18.70 -3.08
CA ARG A 174 6.54 -19.96 -3.17
C ARG A 174 5.17 -19.88 -2.48
N ARG A 175 5.08 -19.30 -1.29
CA ARG A 175 3.80 -19.10 -0.58
C ARG A 175 2.86 -18.14 -1.33
N ARG A 176 3.42 -17.17 -2.05
CA ARG A 176 2.67 -16.29 -2.95
C ARG A 176 2.29 -16.95 -4.28
N GLY A 177 2.65 -18.22 -4.52
CA GLY A 177 2.38 -18.93 -5.77
C GLY A 177 3.27 -18.47 -6.93
N VAL A 178 4.50 -18.05 -6.61
CA VAL A 178 5.53 -17.64 -7.58
C VAL A 178 6.61 -18.70 -7.65
N ASP A 179 6.95 -19.14 -8.86
CA ASP A 179 8.14 -19.95 -9.11
C ASP A 179 9.39 -19.04 -9.01
N PRO A 180 10.28 -19.24 -8.02
CA PRO A 180 11.46 -18.38 -7.82
C PRO A 180 12.56 -18.59 -8.87
N VAL A 181 12.50 -19.68 -9.64
CA VAL A 181 13.45 -19.97 -10.73
C VAL A 181 12.97 -19.29 -12.01
N LYS A 182 11.71 -19.55 -12.39
CA LYS A 182 11.11 -18.99 -13.62
C LYS A 182 10.66 -17.53 -13.48
N LEU A 183 10.48 -17.05 -12.25
CA LEU A 183 9.95 -15.72 -11.93
C LEU A 183 8.55 -15.49 -12.54
N GLU A 184 7.70 -16.49 -12.39
CA GLU A 184 6.34 -16.52 -12.94
C GLU A 184 5.33 -16.93 -11.87
N VAL A 185 4.13 -16.36 -11.98
CA VAL A 185 2.98 -16.71 -11.13
C VAL A 185 2.23 -17.85 -11.81
N GLU A 186 1.97 -18.93 -11.09
CA GLU A 186 1.50 -20.19 -11.70
C GLU A 186 -0.03 -20.25 -11.89
N GLU A 187 -0.80 -19.75 -10.93
CA GLU A 187 -2.26 -20.03 -10.84
C GLU A 187 -3.15 -18.79 -11.05
N ARG A 188 -2.54 -17.61 -11.19
CA ARG A 188 -3.26 -16.32 -11.21
C ARG A 188 -2.48 -15.25 -11.98
N ALA A 189 -3.14 -14.12 -12.24
CA ALA A 189 -2.47 -12.94 -12.75
C ALA A 189 -1.41 -12.43 -11.76
N ALA A 190 -0.27 -12.00 -12.29
CA ALA A 190 0.77 -11.37 -11.50
C ALA A 190 0.35 -9.96 -11.09
N SER A 191 0.62 -9.59 -9.84
CA SER A 191 0.42 -8.24 -9.32
C SER A 191 1.73 -7.48 -9.25
N ALA A 192 1.65 -6.15 -9.12
CA ALA A 192 2.83 -5.32 -8.86
C ALA A 192 3.57 -5.71 -7.56
N VAL A 193 2.84 -6.22 -6.56
CA VAL A 193 3.43 -6.71 -5.29
C VAL A 193 4.23 -8.00 -5.53
N ASP A 194 3.77 -8.89 -6.41
CA ASP A 194 4.56 -10.08 -6.77
C ASP A 194 5.84 -9.69 -7.49
N LEU A 195 5.76 -8.72 -8.41
CA LEU A 195 6.95 -8.24 -9.11
C LEU A 195 7.92 -7.56 -8.17
N LEU A 196 7.44 -6.73 -7.22
CA LEU A 196 8.29 -6.17 -6.18
C LEU A 196 9.10 -7.27 -5.49
N HIS A 197 8.43 -8.31 -4.98
CA HIS A 197 9.12 -9.38 -4.27
C HIS A 197 10.01 -10.26 -5.15
N MET A 198 9.64 -10.48 -6.43
CA MET A 198 10.51 -11.15 -7.39
C MET A 198 11.79 -10.35 -7.62
N MET A 199 11.65 -9.03 -7.77
CA MET A 199 12.77 -8.11 -8.00
C MET A 199 13.68 -8.01 -6.77
N GLU A 200 13.10 -7.93 -5.56
CA GLU A 200 13.84 -7.99 -4.29
C GLU A 200 14.63 -9.30 -4.16
N TYR A 201 13.98 -10.44 -4.45
CA TYR A 201 14.64 -11.75 -4.44
C TYR A 201 15.78 -11.81 -5.45
N VAL A 202 15.56 -11.36 -6.69
CA VAL A 202 16.58 -11.33 -7.74
C VAL A 202 17.78 -10.47 -7.34
N ALA A 203 17.53 -9.25 -6.86
CA ALA A 203 18.57 -8.33 -6.41
C ALA A 203 19.40 -8.89 -5.25
N LYS A 204 18.78 -9.67 -4.35
CA LYS A 204 19.47 -10.29 -3.21
C LYS A 204 20.18 -11.61 -3.53
N SER A 205 19.64 -12.41 -4.44
CA SER A 205 20.07 -13.82 -4.61
C SER A 205 21.05 -14.03 -5.78
N ARG A 206 21.04 -13.15 -6.79
CA ARG A 206 21.83 -13.34 -8.01
C ARG A 206 23.08 -12.46 -8.01
N ALA A 207 24.22 -13.05 -8.39
CA ALA A 207 25.46 -12.29 -8.59
C ALA A 207 25.36 -11.26 -9.73
N ASN A 208 24.57 -11.57 -10.77
CA ASN A 208 24.24 -10.65 -11.86
C ASN A 208 22.71 -10.57 -12.02
N PRO A 209 22.03 -9.64 -11.33
CA PRO A 209 20.57 -9.53 -11.34
C PRO A 209 20.00 -8.89 -12.61
N GLN A 210 20.78 -8.08 -13.34
CA GLN A 210 20.30 -7.21 -14.41
C GLN A 210 19.50 -7.95 -15.51
N PRO A 211 19.97 -9.09 -16.06
CA PRO A 211 19.25 -9.76 -17.14
C PRO A 211 17.84 -10.21 -16.73
N ALA A 212 17.68 -10.67 -15.48
CA ALA A 212 16.39 -11.12 -14.97
C ALA A 212 15.43 -9.95 -14.70
N LEU A 213 15.96 -8.81 -14.24
CA LEU A 213 15.16 -7.60 -14.03
C LEU A 213 14.67 -7.02 -15.37
N GLU A 214 15.51 -6.98 -16.40
CA GLU A 214 15.10 -6.56 -17.74
C GLU A 214 14.08 -7.52 -18.36
N GLU A 215 14.20 -8.83 -18.14
CA GLU A 215 13.20 -9.81 -18.57
C GLU A 215 11.84 -9.56 -17.89
N LEU A 216 11.82 -9.33 -16.57
CA LEU A 216 10.60 -8.99 -15.83
C LEU A 216 9.95 -7.72 -16.38
N LYS A 217 10.75 -6.69 -16.66
CA LYS A 217 10.28 -5.43 -17.24
C LYS A 217 9.70 -5.63 -18.64
N ALA A 218 10.35 -6.43 -19.48
CA ALA A 218 9.89 -6.72 -20.84
C ALA A 218 8.57 -7.51 -20.84
N LYS A 219 8.43 -8.49 -19.94
CA LYS A 219 7.23 -9.33 -19.84
C LYS A 219 6.04 -8.57 -19.23
N ARG A 220 6.27 -7.68 -18.25
CA ARG A 220 5.23 -7.07 -17.41
C ARG A 220 5.53 -5.60 -17.10
N PRO A 221 5.52 -4.70 -18.12
CA PRO A 221 5.99 -3.32 -17.95
C PRO A 221 5.12 -2.48 -16.99
N SER A 222 3.81 -2.73 -16.94
CA SER A 222 2.88 -1.97 -16.07
C SER A 222 3.09 -2.31 -14.60
N GLU A 223 3.12 -3.61 -14.29
CA GLU A 223 3.36 -4.11 -12.94
C GLU A 223 4.78 -3.76 -12.49
N TYR A 224 5.77 -3.80 -13.40
CA TYR A 224 7.15 -3.41 -13.10
C TYR A 224 7.25 -1.93 -12.71
N SER A 225 6.64 -1.04 -13.50
CA SER A 225 6.60 0.39 -13.18
C SER A 225 5.94 0.65 -11.82
N THR A 226 4.83 -0.04 -11.55
CA THR A 226 4.12 0.04 -10.27
C THR A 226 4.96 -0.51 -9.11
N ALA A 227 5.72 -1.60 -9.32
CA ALA A 227 6.61 -2.17 -8.32
C ALA A 227 7.75 -1.20 -7.95
N ILE A 228 8.32 -0.49 -8.92
CA ILE A 228 9.32 0.57 -8.65
C ILE A 228 8.70 1.74 -7.88
N ALA A 229 7.50 2.18 -8.27
CA ALA A 229 6.76 3.21 -7.55
C ALA A 229 6.49 2.78 -6.10
N LEU A 230 6.12 1.52 -5.89
CA LEU A 230 5.90 0.93 -4.58
C LEU A 230 7.20 0.87 -3.76
N ALA A 231 8.33 0.44 -4.34
CA ALA A 231 9.62 0.42 -3.67
C ALA A 231 10.04 1.80 -3.15
N ARG A 232 9.91 2.85 -3.99
CA ARG A 232 10.18 4.25 -3.60
C ARG A 232 9.25 4.71 -2.48
N ALA A 233 7.96 4.39 -2.56
CA ALA A 233 7.00 4.72 -1.50
C ALA A 233 7.33 4.03 -0.18
N LEU A 234 7.72 2.75 -0.21
CA LEU A 234 8.07 1.98 0.97
C LEU A 234 9.33 2.52 1.64
N ILE A 235 10.36 2.93 0.88
CA ILE A 235 11.56 3.56 1.45
C ILE A 235 11.23 4.85 2.21
N ARG A 236 10.31 5.66 1.69
CA ARG A 236 9.85 6.89 2.37
C ARG A 236 9.02 6.59 3.62
N ALA A 237 8.13 5.61 3.53
CA ALA A 237 7.12 5.39 4.56
C ALA A 237 7.60 4.54 5.74
N LEU A 238 8.48 3.57 5.48
CA LEU A 238 8.87 2.58 6.48
C LEU A 238 10.00 3.08 7.40
N PRO A 239 10.04 2.63 8.67
CA PRO A 239 11.14 2.93 9.58
C PRO A 239 12.45 2.29 9.11
N GLU A 240 13.59 2.87 9.49
CA GLU A 240 14.92 2.41 9.04
C GLU A 240 15.24 0.93 9.36
N GLY A 241 14.63 0.36 10.40
CA GLY A 241 14.79 -1.06 10.77
C GLY A 241 13.84 -2.03 10.05
N ASP A 242 12.96 -1.57 9.16
CA ASP A 242 12.06 -2.47 8.42
C ASP A 242 12.83 -3.24 7.34
N VAL A 243 12.65 -4.56 7.32
CA VAL A 243 13.33 -5.47 6.39
C VAL A 243 13.06 -5.08 4.94
N GLU A 244 11.82 -4.77 4.61
CA GLU A 244 11.41 -4.49 3.24
C GLU A 244 11.95 -3.14 2.77
N LYS A 245 12.14 -2.17 3.67
CA LYS A 245 12.84 -0.92 3.34
C LYS A 245 14.27 -1.19 2.87
N GLY A 246 15.00 -2.05 3.58
CA GLY A 246 16.36 -2.45 3.20
C GLY A 246 16.41 -3.20 1.86
N LEU A 247 15.42 -4.06 1.61
CA LEU A 247 15.26 -4.77 0.33
C LEU A 247 14.99 -3.80 -0.82
N CYS A 248 14.05 -2.87 -0.64
CA CYS A 248 13.73 -1.83 -1.62
C CYS A 248 14.95 -0.95 -1.94
N ARG A 249 15.75 -0.53 -0.94
CA ARG A 249 17.00 0.21 -1.19
C ARG A 249 18.01 -0.61 -2.01
N THR A 250 18.20 -1.88 -1.65
CA THR A 250 19.10 -2.79 -2.39
C THR A 250 18.64 -2.94 -3.84
N LEU A 251 17.34 -3.08 -4.06
CA LEU A 251 16.76 -3.15 -5.40
C LEU A 251 17.00 -1.88 -6.21
N LEU A 252 16.71 -0.70 -5.64
CA LEU A 252 16.90 0.56 -6.36
C LEU A 252 18.38 0.87 -6.63
N TYR A 253 19.29 0.55 -5.71
CA TYR A 253 20.73 0.59 -5.95
C TYR A 253 21.14 -0.31 -7.12
N THR A 254 20.62 -1.53 -7.15
CA THR A 254 20.85 -2.51 -8.23
C THR A 254 20.40 -1.98 -9.59
N LEU A 255 19.34 -1.18 -9.62
CA LEU A 255 18.80 -0.55 -10.82
C LEU A 255 19.48 0.78 -11.19
N GLY A 256 20.47 1.23 -10.42
CA GLY A 256 21.17 2.50 -10.63
C GLY A 256 20.37 3.75 -10.25
N ASP A 257 19.34 3.62 -9.41
CA ASP A 257 18.52 4.75 -8.95
C ASP A 257 19.10 5.34 -7.65
N GLU A 258 20.25 6.00 -7.79
CA GLU A 258 21.10 6.50 -6.68
C GLU A 258 20.39 7.50 -5.75
N LYS A 259 19.30 8.13 -6.21
CA LYS A 259 18.51 9.08 -5.40
C LYS A 259 17.88 8.41 -4.15
N TRP A 260 17.71 7.10 -4.17
CA TRP A 260 16.97 6.33 -3.16
C TRP A 260 17.84 5.46 -2.26
N VAL A 261 19.16 5.55 -2.42
CA VAL A 261 20.16 4.69 -1.77
C VAL A 261 20.64 5.32 -0.48
#